data_AF-A0A2N0QPH3-F1
#
_entry.id   AF-A0A2N0QPH3-F1
#
_cell.length_a   1.000
_cell.length_b   1.000
_cell.length_c   1.000
_cell.angle_alpha   90.00
_cell.angle_beta   90.00
_cell.angle_gamma   90.00
#
_symmetry.space_group_name_H-M   'P 1'
#
loop_
_entity.id
_entity.type
_entity.pdbx_description
1 polymer ?
#
loop_
_entity_poly.entity_id
_entity_poly.type
_entity_poly.pdbx_seq_one_letter_code
_entity_poly.pdbx_strand_id
1 'polypeptide(L)'
;PYEDIRKWLLEQLIAIGCDSGEIALYQFLRDTYSDGIDEPFTTFYENYVNHISNPMTKNFASRALGAIGLKAKMLRIDFEGRKKSAMILRASADELLDILTRYY
;
A
#
# COMPACT_ATOMS: atom_id res chain seq x y z
N PRO A 1 2.33 -3.44 -22.60
CA PRO A 1 3.38 -3.67 -21.59
C PRO A 1 2.85 -3.80 -20.14
N TYR A 2 1.76 -3.11 -19.76
CA TYR A 2 1.12 -3.21 -18.42
C TYR A 2 0.37 -4.55 -18.16
N GLU A 3 0.06 -5.32 -19.19
CA GLU A 3 -0.73 -6.55 -19.07
C GLU A 3 0.06 -7.73 -18.46
N ASP A 4 1.38 -7.78 -18.62
CA ASP A 4 2.16 -9.00 -18.32
C ASP A 4 2.39 -9.28 -16.83
N ILE A 5 2.45 -8.25 -15.97
CA ILE A 5 2.77 -8.46 -14.54
C ILE A 5 1.56 -8.35 -13.64
N ARG A 6 0.50 -7.64 -14.06
CA ARG A 6 -0.83 -7.91 -13.50
C ARG A 6 -1.18 -9.38 -13.74
N LYS A 7 -0.86 -9.92 -14.91
CA LYS A 7 -0.99 -11.33 -15.24
C LYS A 7 -0.08 -12.21 -14.38
N TRP A 8 1.21 -11.89 -14.19
CA TRP A 8 2.10 -12.67 -13.32
C TRP A 8 1.72 -12.66 -11.82
N LEU A 9 1.35 -11.51 -11.25
CA LEU A 9 0.91 -11.41 -9.86
C LEU A 9 -0.41 -12.14 -9.64
N LEU A 10 -1.35 -12.02 -10.60
CA LEU A 10 -2.54 -12.87 -10.64
C LEU A 10 -2.19 -14.35 -10.79
N GLU A 11 -1.27 -14.73 -11.67
CA GLU A 11 -0.85 -16.12 -11.91
C GLU A 11 -0.22 -16.73 -10.66
N GLN A 12 0.63 -15.98 -9.95
CA GLN A 12 1.19 -16.39 -8.68
C GLN A 12 0.07 -16.56 -7.63
N LEU A 13 -0.79 -15.55 -7.43
CA LEU A 13 -1.87 -15.62 -6.45
C LEU A 13 -2.94 -16.68 -6.77
N ILE A 14 -3.19 -16.95 -8.06
CA ILE A 14 -4.02 -18.06 -8.56
C ILE A 14 -3.32 -19.40 -8.31
N ALA A 15 -2.01 -19.52 -8.53
CA ALA A 15 -1.24 -20.74 -8.35
C ALA A 15 -1.15 -21.18 -6.87
N ILE A 16 -1.07 -20.24 -5.93
CA ILE A 16 -1.17 -20.50 -4.48
C ILE A 16 -2.64 -20.52 -3.98
N GLY A 17 -3.59 -20.10 -4.82
CA GLY A 17 -5.02 -20.05 -4.51
C GLY A 17 -5.38 -19.12 -3.34
N CYS A 18 -4.53 -18.14 -3.02
CA CYS A 18 -4.63 -17.38 -1.78
C CYS A 18 -4.25 -15.90 -2.00
N ASP A 19 -5.14 -15.14 -2.64
CA ASP A 19 -5.14 -13.68 -2.52
C ASP A 19 -5.74 -13.32 -1.16
N SER A 20 -4.89 -12.84 -0.24
CA SER A 20 -5.34 -12.40 1.08
C SER A 20 -5.83 -10.95 1.05
N GLY A 21 -5.81 -10.29 -0.12
CA GLY A 21 -6.23 -8.91 -0.35
C GLY A 21 -5.11 -8.02 -0.89
N GLU A 22 -3.95 -8.58 -1.21
CA GLU A 22 -2.81 -7.87 -1.79
C GLU A 22 -3.13 -7.25 -3.15
N ILE A 23 -3.92 -7.92 -4.00
CA ILE A 23 -4.37 -7.34 -5.30
C ILE A 23 -5.25 -6.12 -5.04
N ALA A 24 -6.21 -6.25 -4.12
CA ALA A 24 -7.11 -5.16 -3.77
C ALA A 24 -6.34 -3.96 -3.19
N LEU A 25 -5.31 -4.22 -2.38
CA LEU A 25 -4.43 -3.18 -1.85
C LEU A 25 -3.62 -2.48 -2.96
N TYR A 26 -3.07 -3.24 -3.91
CA TYR A 26 -2.33 -2.67 -5.04
C TYR A 26 -3.23 -1.79 -5.92
N GLN A 27 -4.43 -2.27 -6.25
CA GLN A 27 -5.40 -1.52 -7.05
C GLN A 27 -5.83 -0.24 -6.33
N PHE A 28 -6.15 -0.35 -5.03
CA PHE A 28 -6.49 0.80 -4.19
C PHE A 28 -5.38 1.86 -4.18
N LEU A 29 -4.12 1.46 -3.97
CA LEU A 29 -2.99 2.39 -4.00
C LEU A 29 -2.88 3.13 -5.33
N ARG A 30 -3.03 2.41 -6.44
CA ARG A 30 -2.95 2.98 -7.79
C ARG A 30 -4.11 3.93 -8.09
N ASP A 31 -5.32 3.56 -7.73
CA ASP A 31 -6.53 4.28 -8.13
C ASP A 31 -6.77 5.51 -7.23
N THR A 32 -6.49 5.39 -5.92
CA THR A 32 -6.77 6.43 -4.93
C THR A 32 -5.62 7.39 -4.71
N TYR A 33 -4.37 6.95 -4.85
CA TYR A 33 -3.17 7.76 -4.55
C TYR A 33 -2.29 7.98 -5.78
N SER A 34 -2.92 8.19 -6.94
CA SER A 34 -2.21 8.46 -8.20
C SER A 34 -1.36 9.73 -8.16
N ASP A 35 -1.76 10.73 -7.38
CA ASP A 35 -1.01 11.98 -7.14
C ASP A 35 0.02 11.87 -6.00
N GLY A 36 0.18 10.68 -5.42
CA GLY A 36 1.01 10.43 -4.25
C GLY A 36 0.21 10.28 -2.96
N ILE A 37 0.91 9.94 -1.89
CA ILE A 37 0.36 9.73 -0.55
C ILE A 37 1.14 10.60 0.45
N ASP A 38 0.43 11.27 1.34
CA ASP A 38 1.00 11.97 2.50
C ASP A 38 0.00 11.95 3.67
N GLU A 39 -0.17 10.79 4.29
CA GLU A 39 -1.11 10.64 5.40
C GLU A 39 -0.66 9.61 6.45
N PRO A 40 -1.19 9.68 7.69
CA PRO A 40 -0.93 8.68 8.70
C PRO A 40 -1.38 7.28 8.26
N PHE A 41 -0.62 6.24 8.62
CA PHE A 41 -0.98 4.85 8.34
C PHE A 41 -2.37 4.46 8.86
N THR A 42 -2.81 5.06 9.96
CA THR A 42 -4.16 4.84 10.50
C THR A 42 -5.24 5.35 9.55
N THR A 43 -5.06 6.55 9.00
CA THR A 43 -5.97 7.17 8.02
C THR A 43 -5.98 6.37 6.72
N PHE A 44 -4.80 6.00 6.23
CA PHE A 44 -4.66 5.12 5.08
C PHE A 44 -5.45 3.81 5.24
N TYR A 45 -5.29 3.15 6.39
CA TYR A 45 -5.95 1.87 6.63
C TYR A 45 -7.47 2.03 6.75
N GLU A 46 -7.96 3.13 7.34
CA GLU A 46 -9.39 3.45 7.39
C GLU A 46 -9.95 3.69 5.99
N ASN A 47 -9.25 4.44 5.15
CA ASN A 47 -9.63 4.66 3.74
C ASN A 47 -9.67 3.34 2.95
N TYR A 48 -8.67 2.48 3.15
CA TYR A 48 -8.61 1.15 2.54
C TYR A 48 -9.81 0.27 2.95
N VAL A 49 -10.11 0.20 4.25
CA VAL A 49 -11.26 -0.57 4.77
C VAL A 49 -12.59 -0.05 4.24
N ASN A 50 -12.72 1.26 4.04
CA ASN A 50 -13.93 1.87 3.51
C ASN A 50 -14.11 1.61 1.99
N HIS A 51 -13.02 1.42 1.25
CA HIS A 51 -13.05 1.21 -0.21
C HIS A 51 -13.12 -0.28 -0.60
N ILE A 52 -12.62 -1.17 0.25
CA ILE A 52 -12.49 -2.60 -0.07
C ILE A 52 -13.52 -3.40 0.73
N SER A 53 -14.30 -4.26 0.06
CA SER A 53 -15.37 -5.04 0.69
C SER A 53 -14.88 -6.13 1.64
N ASN A 54 -13.68 -6.67 1.40
CA ASN A 54 -13.03 -7.66 2.25
C ASN A 54 -11.57 -7.26 2.51
N PRO A 55 -11.34 -6.23 3.36
CA PRO A 55 -10.01 -5.69 3.56
C PRO A 55 -9.15 -6.64 4.39
N MET A 56 -7.85 -6.70 4.08
CA MET A 56 -6.86 -7.31 4.96
C MET A 56 -6.92 -6.71 6.37
N THR A 57 -6.53 -7.50 7.37
CA THR A 57 -6.30 -6.93 8.70
C THR A 57 -5.18 -5.89 8.67
N LYS A 58 -5.20 -4.94 9.60
CA LYS A 58 -4.20 -3.88 9.71
C LYS A 58 -2.76 -4.39 9.73
N ASN A 59 -2.53 -5.54 10.36
CA ASN A 59 -1.21 -6.16 10.42
C ASN A 59 -0.79 -6.74 9.07
N PHE A 60 -1.70 -7.39 8.34
CA PHE A 60 -1.43 -7.89 6.99
C PHE A 60 -1.20 -6.75 6.01
N ALA A 61 -2.03 -5.70 6.04
CA ALA A 61 -1.83 -4.51 5.24
C ALA A 61 -0.45 -3.87 5.50
N SER A 62 -0.04 -3.73 6.77
CA SER A 62 1.30 -3.22 7.10
C SER A 62 2.45 -4.10 6.56
N ARG A 63 2.27 -5.42 6.57
CA ARG A 63 3.26 -6.37 6.01
C ARG A 63 3.30 -6.30 4.48
N ALA A 64 2.14 -6.24 3.83
CA ALA A 64 2.02 -6.10 2.38
C ALA A 64 2.65 -4.80 1.88
N LEU A 65 2.39 -3.67 2.55
CA LEU A 65 3.09 -2.40 2.29
C LEU A 65 4.61 -2.51 2.50
N GLY A 66 5.05 -3.38 3.43
CA GLY A 66 6.45 -3.76 3.59
C GLY A 66 7.02 -4.48 2.38
N ALA A 67 6.31 -5.48 1.88
CA ALA A 67 6.72 -6.27 0.72
C ALA A 67 6.72 -5.45 -0.59
N ILE A 68 5.79 -4.50 -0.73
CA ILE A 68 5.74 -3.57 -1.86
C ILE A 68 6.91 -2.56 -1.80
N GLY A 69 7.57 -2.40 -0.66
CA GLY A 69 8.65 -1.41 -0.46
C GLY A 69 8.15 -0.03 -0.02
N LEU A 70 6.83 0.17 0.09
CA LEU A 70 6.23 1.41 0.57
C LEU A 70 6.52 1.68 2.06
N LYS A 71 6.79 0.64 2.85
CA LYS A 71 7.18 0.77 4.26
C LYS A 71 8.52 1.50 4.45
N ALA A 72 9.43 1.44 3.47
CA ALA A 72 10.68 2.20 3.52
C ALA A 72 10.45 3.72 3.41
N LYS A 73 9.28 4.13 2.91
CA LYS A 73 8.83 5.51 2.81
C LYS A 73 7.99 5.94 4.01
N MET A 74 7.81 5.08 5.01
CA MET A 74 7.13 5.46 6.23
C MET A 74 8.03 6.34 7.11
N LEU A 75 7.59 7.56 7.37
CA LEU A 75 8.25 8.51 8.24
C LEU A 75 7.57 8.52 9.60
N ARG A 76 8.36 8.44 10.68
CA ARG A 76 7.85 8.72 12.01
C ARG A 76 7.87 10.23 12.23
N ILE A 77 6.71 10.80 12.53
CA ILE A 77 6.61 12.20 12.99
C ILE A 77 6.27 12.23 14.47
N ASP A 78 6.93 13.12 15.20
CA ASP A 78 6.61 13.44 16.59
C ASP A 78 5.83 14.75 16.62
N PHE A 79 4.71 14.77 17.33
CA PHE A 79 3.96 16.00 17.53
C PHE A 79 4.56 16.73 18.74
N GLU A 80 5.28 17.83 18.50
CA GLU A 80 5.91 18.62 19.57
C GLU A 80 4.90 18.92 20.70
N GLY A 81 5.31 18.66 21.94
CA GLY A 81 4.49 18.85 23.13
C GLY A 81 3.49 17.72 23.45
N ARG A 82 3.39 16.66 22.63
CA ARG A 82 2.57 15.47 22.93
C ARG A 82 3.43 14.20 22.91
N LYS A 83 3.22 13.28 23.87
CA LYS A 83 3.79 11.91 23.85
C LYS A 83 3.16 11.01 22.76
N LYS A 84 2.80 11.56 21.61
CA LYS A 84 2.19 10.83 20.49
C LYS A 84 3.06 11.02 19.27
N SER A 85 3.45 9.90 18.67
CA SER A 85 4.10 9.83 17.36
C SER A 85 3.11 9.18 16.38
N ALA A 86 3.19 9.56 15.11
CA ALA A 86 2.47 8.88 14.04
C ALA A 86 3.45 8.38 12.98
N MET A 87 3.14 7.24 12.38
CA MET A 87 3.80 6.80 11.14
C MET A 87 3.01 7.37 9.97
N ILE A 88 3.65 8.19 9.15
CA ILE A 88 3.11 8.74 7.91
C ILE A 88 3.63 7.92 6.74
N LEU A 89 2.72 7.49 5.86
CA LEU A 89 3.06 7.04 4.52
C LEU A 89 3.23 8.27 3.64
N ARG A 90 4.48 8.49 3.19
CA ARG A 90 4.79 9.61 2.31
C ARG A 90 5.52 9.14 1.07
N ALA A 91 4.89 9.22 -0.09
CA ALA A 91 5.53 9.01 -1.38
C ALA A 91 4.89 9.95 -2.40
N SER A 92 5.72 10.67 -3.16
CA SER A 92 5.25 11.45 -4.31
C SER A 92 4.65 10.54 -5.39
N ALA A 93 3.87 11.09 -6.32
CA ALA A 93 3.32 10.35 -7.46
C ALA A 93 4.40 9.53 -8.20
N ASP A 94 5.54 10.14 -8.49
CA ASP A 94 6.65 9.50 -9.19
C ASP A 94 7.29 8.38 -8.35
N GLU A 95 7.44 8.57 -7.04
CA GLU A 95 7.98 7.54 -6.14
C GLU A 95 6.99 6.39 -5.96
N LEU A 96 5.70 6.68 -5.87
CA LEU A 96 4.64 5.67 -5.76
C LEU A 96 4.57 4.87 -7.07
N LEU A 97 4.62 5.56 -8.21
CA LEU A 97 4.71 4.93 -9.52
C LEU A 97 5.97 4.09 -9.66
N ASP A 98 7.15 4.61 -9.28
CA ASP A 98 8.40 3.86 -9.29
C ASP A 98 8.28 2.62 -8.41
N ILE A 99 7.81 2.73 -7.17
CA ILE A 99 7.66 1.59 -6.26
C ILE A 99 6.68 0.53 -6.81
N LEU A 100 5.57 0.96 -7.40
CA LEU A 100 4.59 0.05 -8.01
C LEU A 100 5.09 -0.53 -9.34
N THR A 101 6.10 0.07 -9.97
CA THR A 101 6.72 -0.39 -11.23
C THR A 101 8.12 -0.97 -11.07
N ARG A 102 8.77 -0.91 -9.90
CA ARG A 102 10.21 -1.26 -9.68
C ARG A 102 10.53 -2.74 -9.74
N TYR A 103 9.51 -3.58 -9.59
CA TYR A 103 9.63 -5.03 -9.76
C TYR A 103 9.37 -5.47 -11.20
N TYR A 104 9.48 -4.53 -12.15
CA TYR A 104 9.46 -4.71 -13.59
C TYR A 104 10.86 -4.48 -14.17
#